data_AF-A0A6M3KC41-F1
#
_entry.id   AF-A0A6M3KC41-F1
#
_cell.length_a   1.000
_cell.length_b   1.000
_cell.length_c   1.000
_cell.angle_alpha   90.00
_cell.angle_beta   90.00
_cell.angle_gamma   90.00
#
_symmetry.space_group_name_H-M   'P 1'
#
loop_
_entity.id
_entity.type
_entity.pdbx_description
1 polymer ?
#
loop_
_entity_poly.entity_id
_entity_poly.type
_entity_poly.pdbx_seq_one_letter_code
_entity_poly.pdbx_strand_id
1 'polypeptide(L)'
;MEPIIPCSIGAYCIDNSTSYKDGYEHIAFWDELFTIDKPSLVIRRLSEFGILKYVLPDLENARNHVQNKNKSDNLFTHTLQVIDLVFGVDIRWAALFHDLGKMYTLLNRKHAIRSEEVYKRYIYVCTKDKYRIDNLNIICDLIKFHMLPYSFYQWTYEYAINFIKMGHCKKIVQLAIADKASSNPQYVGMFDDLFEICDYSNFQDRLNALNSFYKRIGK
;
A
#
# COMPACT_ATOMS: atom_id res chain seq x y z
N MET A 1 -35.97 4.63 -4.62
CA MET A 1 -35.31 3.35 -4.30
C MET A 1 -33.82 3.56 -4.49
N GLU A 2 -33.12 3.92 -3.42
CA GLU A 2 -31.66 3.93 -3.41
C GLU A 2 -31.15 2.51 -3.20
N PRO A 3 -30.04 2.12 -3.85
CA PRO A 3 -29.51 0.78 -3.70
C PRO A 3 -28.90 0.62 -2.30
N ILE A 4 -29.44 -0.34 -1.57
CA ILE A 4 -28.90 -0.84 -0.30
C ILE A 4 -27.48 -1.36 -0.58
N ILE A 5 -26.48 -0.62 -0.15
CA ILE A 5 -25.11 -1.13 -0.04
C ILE A 5 -25.14 -2.15 1.10
N PRO A 6 -24.84 -3.44 0.86
CA PRO A 6 -24.79 -4.41 1.94
C PRO A 6 -23.59 -4.03 2.82
N CYS A 7 -23.90 -3.49 4.00
CA CYS A 7 -22.96 -3.40 5.09
C CYS A 7 -22.70 -4.84 5.55
N SER A 8 -21.72 -5.51 4.95
CA SER A 8 -21.12 -6.71 5.56
C SER A 8 -20.31 -6.24 6.76
N ILE A 9 -21.02 -6.06 7.87
CA ILE A 9 -20.49 -5.83 9.21
C ILE A 9 -19.69 -7.07 9.59
N GLY A 10 -18.43 -7.12 9.18
CA GLY A 10 -17.38 -7.67 9.99
C GLY A 10 -17.12 -6.64 11.09
N ALA A 11 -17.90 -6.69 12.17
CA ALA A 11 -17.48 -6.05 13.40
C ALA A 11 -16.10 -6.63 13.70
N TYR A 12 -15.08 -5.78 13.75
CA TYR A 12 -13.85 -6.14 14.42
C TYR A 12 -14.30 -6.60 15.81
N CYS A 13 -14.23 -7.90 16.10
CA CYS A 13 -14.54 -8.46 17.41
C CYS A 13 -13.40 -8.08 18.36
N ILE A 14 -13.23 -6.79 18.56
CA ILE A 14 -12.56 -6.19 19.69
C ILE A 14 -13.76 -5.78 20.55
N ASP A 15 -14.10 -6.66 21.48
CA ASP A 15 -15.07 -6.39 22.54
C ASP A 15 -14.91 -4.92 22.99
N ASN A 16 -16.01 -4.15 23.04
CA ASN A 16 -15.99 -2.76 23.51
C ASN A 16 -15.48 -2.61 24.97
N SER A 17 -15.15 -3.71 25.65
CA SER A 17 -14.48 -3.77 26.95
C SER A 17 -12.94 -3.86 26.89
N THR A 18 -12.34 -4.15 25.73
CA THR A 18 -10.88 -4.29 25.59
C THR A 18 -10.18 -2.94 25.63
N SER A 19 -9.15 -2.88 26.46
CA SER A 19 -8.51 -1.63 26.86
C SER A 19 -7.72 -1.02 25.69
N TYR A 20 -7.52 0.30 25.69
CA TYR A 20 -6.71 0.98 24.67
C TYR A 20 -5.29 0.39 24.50
N LYS A 21 -4.76 -0.35 25.49
CA LYS A 21 -3.43 -1.00 25.39
C LYS A 21 -3.39 -2.07 24.30
N ASP A 22 -4.42 -2.90 24.22
CA ASP A 22 -4.51 -4.05 23.30
C ASP A 22 -4.44 -3.56 21.85
N GLY A 23 -5.01 -2.38 21.57
CA GLY A 23 -4.98 -1.70 20.28
C GLY A 23 -3.60 -1.30 19.76
N TYR A 24 -2.72 -0.81 20.64
CA TYR A 24 -1.33 -0.49 20.27
C TYR A 24 -0.47 -1.75 20.17
N GLU A 25 -0.77 -2.78 20.97
CA GLU A 25 -0.13 -4.08 20.85
C GLU A 25 -0.42 -4.72 19.48
N HIS A 26 -1.63 -4.53 18.93
CA HIS A 26 -1.95 -4.91 17.55
C HIS A 26 -1.07 -4.21 16.52
N ILE A 27 -0.84 -2.89 16.64
CA ILE A 27 0.04 -2.15 15.73
C ILE A 27 1.50 -2.59 15.90
N ALA A 28 1.95 -2.74 17.14
CA ALA A 28 3.31 -3.19 17.46
C ALA A 28 3.60 -4.59 16.90
N PHE A 29 2.62 -5.51 16.94
CA PHE A 29 2.73 -6.81 16.30
C PHE A 29 3.01 -6.70 14.80
N TRP A 30 2.29 -5.83 14.09
CA TRP A 30 2.51 -5.61 12.66
C TRP A 30 3.85 -4.94 12.38
N ASP A 31 4.23 -3.94 13.18
CA ASP A 31 5.54 -3.28 13.06
C ASP A 31 6.68 -4.28 13.21
N GLU A 32 6.63 -5.14 14.24
CA GLU A 32 7.60 -6.20 14.48
C GLU A 32 7.59 -7.22 13.33
N LEU A 33 6.41 -7.66 12.91
CA LEU A 33 6.25 -8.55 11.75
C LEU A 33 6.82 -7.93 10.47
N PHE A 34 6.74 -6.61 10.29
CA PHE A 34 7.33 -5.94 9.14
C PHE A 34 8.83 -5.72 9.25
N THR A 35 9.49 -6.18 10.32
CA THR A 35 10.96 -6.21 10.40
C THR A 35 11.60 -7.50 9.89
N ILE A 36 10.84 -8.60 9.76
CA ILE A 36 11.41 -9.91 9.37
C ILE A 36 11.51 -10.10 7.86
N ASP A 37 12.30 -11.05 7.37
CA ASP A 37 12.55 -11.22 5.93
C ASP A 37 11.31 -11.62 5.10
N LYS A 38 10.46 -12.50 5.66
CA LYS A 38 9.29 -13.07 4.98
C LYS A 38 7.99 -12.90 5.77
N PRO A 39 7.46 -11.66 5.90
CA PRO A 39 6.23 -11.41 6.62
C PRO A 39 5.05 -12.22 6.06
N SER A 40 5.05 -12.50 4.75
CA SER A 40 3.98 -13.27 4.10
C SER A 40 3.75 -14.64 4.73
N LEU A 41 4.79 -15.31 5.24
CA LEU A 41 4.67 -16.63 5.86
C LEU A 41 3.83 -16.57 7.14
N VAL A 42 4.08 -15.58 7.99
CA VAL A 42 3.31 -15.39 9.22
C VAL A 42 1.87 -15.03 8.89
N ILE A 43 1.65 -14.13 7.92
CA ILE A 43 0.29 -13.73 7.50
C ILE A 43 -0.49 -14.93 6.94
N ARG A 44 0.15 -15.81 6.16
CA ARG A 44 -0.46 -17.08 5.72
C ARG A 44 -0.84 -17.97 6.89
N ARG A 45 0.03 -18.11 7.90
CA ARG A 45 -0.29 -18.89 9.11
C ARG A 45 -1.46 -18.29 9.89
N LEU A 46 -1.51 -16.97 10.04
CA LEU A 46 -2.67 -16.30 10.67
C LEU A 46 -3.97 -16.61 9.93
N SER A 47 -3.95 -16.63 8.61
CA SER A 47 -5.10 -17.01 7.77
C SER A 47 -5.47 -18.48 7.93
N GLU A 48 -4.49 -19.39 7.83
CA GLU A 48 -4.66 -20.84 7.99
C GLU A 48 -5.24 -21.24 9.35
N PHE A 49 -4.82 -20.56 10.43
CA PHE A 49 -5.35 -20.77 11.77
C PHE A 49 -6.67 -20.03 12.03
N GLY A 50 -7.18 -19.29 11.04
CA GLY A 50 -8.43 -18.53 11.17
C GLY A 50 -8.34 -17.33 12.12
N ILE A 51 -7.13 -16.87 12.44
CA ILE A 51 -6.86 -15.69 13.28
C ILE A 51 -7.02 -14.40 12.45
N LEU A 52 -6.60 -14.43 11.18
CA LEU A 52 -6.56 -13.24 10.32
C LEU A 52 -7.94 -12.56 10.19
N LYS A 53 -9.03 -13.34 10.16
CA LYS A 53 -10.41 -12.83 10.11
C LYS A 53 -10.81 -11.96 11.30
N TYR A 54 -10.10 -12.06 12.43
CA TYR A 54 -10.34 -11.26 13.63
C TYR A 54 -9.42 -10.03 13.70
N VAL A 55 -8.16 -10.18 13.26
CA VAL A 55 -7.14 -9.11 13.39
C VAL A 55 -7.03 -8.19 12.19
N LEU A 56 -7.38 -8.66 10.98
CA LEU A 56 -7.44 -7.88 9.74
C LEU A 56 -8.43 -8.53 8.74
N PRO A 57 -9.75 -8.44 9.00
CA PRO A 57 -10.80 -9.10 8.22
C PRO A 57 -10.79 -8.72 6.74
N ASP A 58 -10.46 -7.46 6.41
CA ASP A 58 -10.42 -7.00 5.02
C ASP A 58 -9.36 -7.76 4.21
N LEU A 59 -8.19 -8.06 4.80
CA LEU A 59 -7.18 -8.88 4.13
C LEU A 59 -7.61 -10.34 3.99
N GLU A 60 -8.27 -10.92 4.99
CA GLU A 60 -8.82 -12.28 4.88
C GLU A 60 -9.84 -12.37 3.74
N ASN A 61 -10.73 -11.38 3.63
CA ASN A 61 -11.73 -11.31 2.56
C ASN A 61 -11.11 -11.19 1.17
N ALA A 62 -9.92 -10.60 1.04
CA ALA A 62 -9.19 -10.48 -0.22
C ALA A 62 -8.86 -11.83 -0.87
N ARG A 63 -8.89 -12.95 -0.12
CA ARG A 63 -8.73 -14.31 -0.67
C ARG A 63 -9.83 -14.68 -1.67
N ASN A 64 -11.01 -14.09 -1.49
CA ASN A 64 -12.18 -14.33 -2.34
C ASN A 64 -12.23 -13.38 -3.55
N HIS A 65 -11.28 -12.45 -3.66
CA HIS A 65 -11.23 -11.46 -4.74
C HIS A 65 -10.19 -11.83 -5.79
N VAL A 66 -10.65 -12.43 -6.89
CA VAL A 66 -9.82 -12.87 -8.01
C VAL A 66 -9.32 -11.67 -8.83
N GLN A 67 -8.00 -11.53 -9.03
CA GLN A 67 -7.39 -10.40 -9.75
C GLN A 67 -7.33 -10.62 -11.27
N ASN A 68 -7.13 -11.86 -11.71
CA ASN A 68 -6.93 -12.22 -13.11
C ASN A 68 -7.96 -13.27 -13.58
N LYS A 69 -8.23 -13.34 -14.90
CA LYS A 69 -9.05 -14.43 -15.48
C LYS A 69 -8.45 -15.83 -15.25
N ASN A 70 -7.16 -15.90 -14.91
CA ASN A 70 -6.49 -17.12 -14.46
C ASN A 70 -6.83 -17.33 -12.98
N LYS A 71 -7.65 -18.35 -12.70
CA LYS A 71 -8.31 -18.65 -11.42
C LYS A 71 -7.40 -18.81 -10.18
N SER A 72 -6.08 -18.83 -10.33
CA SER A 72 -5.14 -19.13 -9.25
C SER A 72 -4.62 -17.92 -8.49
N ASP A 73 -4.84 -16.69 -8.97
CA ASP A 73 -4.30 -15.48 -8.34
C ASP A 73 -5.41 -14.56 -7.80
N ASN A 74 -5.34 -14.31 -6.50
CA ASN A 74 -6.29 -13.48 -5.76
C ASN A 74 -5.57 -12.32 -5.09
N LEU A 75 -6.33 -11.30 -4.72
CA LEU A 75 -5.80 -10.09 -4.10
C LEU A 75 -4.97 -10.39 -2.85
N PHE A 76 -5.35 -11.39 -2.05
CA PHE A 76 -4.55 -11.83 -0.91
C PHE A 76 -3.15 -12.30 -1.31
N THR A 77 -3.05 -13.20 -2.29
CA THR A 77 -1.77 -13.76 -2.75
C THR A 77 -0.88 -12.69 -3.36
N HIS A 78 -1.47 -11.81 -4.19
CA HIS A 78 -0.80 -10.64 -4.74
C HIS A 78 -0.22 -9.74 -3.64
N THR A 79 -1.05 -9.31 -2.68
CA THR A 79 -0.61 -8.47 -1.55
C THR A 79 0.56 -9.10 -0.81
N LEU A 80 0.51 -10.40 -0.55
CA LEU A 80 1.60 -11.11 0.14
C LEU A 80 2.90 -11.18 -0.66
N GLN A 81 2.83 -11.29 -1.98
CA GLN A 81 4.02 -11.22 -2.84
C GLN A 81 4.62 -9.81 -2.81
N VAL A 82 3.79 -8.76 -2.88
CA VAL A 82 4.26 -7.36 -2.84
C VAL A 82 4.95 -7.05 -1.51
N ILE A 83 4.39 -7.48 -0.37
CA ILE A 83 4.99 -7.26 0.97
C ILE A 83 6.41 -7.86 1.06
N ASP A 84 6.61 -9.05 0.50
CA ASP A 84 7.91 -9.74 0.52
C ASP A 84 8.94 -9.13 -0.44
N LEU A 85 8.50 -8.30 -1.41
CA LEU A 85 9.37 -7.62 -2.38
C LEU A 85 9.83 -6.23 -1.89
N VAL A 86 9.21 -5.70 -0.84
CA VAL A 86 9.56 -4.38 -0.28
C VAL A 86 10.19 -4.50 1.12
N PHE A 87 10.98 -3.49 1.47
CA PHE A 87 11.65 -3.37 2.77
C PHE A 87 11.25 -2.08 3.47
N GLY A 88 11.26 -2.10 4.79
CA GLY A 88 10.87 -0.97 5.64
C GLY A 88 9.42 -1.05 6.09
N VAL A 89 9.20 -0.78 7.38
CA VAL A 89 7.92 -0.92 8.07
C VAL A 89 6.82 -0.12 7.36
N ASP A 90 7.07 1.16 7.03
CA ASP A 90 6.07 2.00 6.35
C ASP A 90 5.66 1.47 4.97
N ILE A 91 6.61 0.97 4.18
CA ILE A 91 6.31 0.46 2.83
C ILE A 91 5.55 -0.86 2.92
N ARG A 92 5.85 -1.70 3.93
CA ARG A 92 5.13 -2.95 4.16
C ARG A 92 3.71 -2.73 4.69
N TRP A 93 3.50 -1.73 5.54
CA TRP A 93 2.17 -1.23 5.84
C TRP A 93 1.42 -0.80 4.58
N ALA A 94 2.05 0.02 3.74
CA ALA A 94 1.42 0.44 2.50
C ALA A 94 1.12 -0.74 1.56
N ALA A 95 2.05 -1.68 1.41
CA ALA A 95 1.87 -2.90 0.60
C ALA A 95 0.71 -3.77 1.11
N LEU A 96 0.55 -3.92 2.42
CA LEU A 96 -0.57 -4.67 3.03
C LEU A 96 -1.94 -4.11 2.63
N PHE A 97 -2.05 -2.79 2.44
CA PHE A 97 -3.32 -2.11 2.20
C PHE A 97 -3.51 -1.60 0.77
N HIS A 98 -2.46 -1.47 -0.05
CA HIS A 98 -2.46 -0.67 -1.29
C HIS A 98 -3.63 -0.95 -2.24
N ASP A 99 -4.07 -2.21 -2.30
CA ASP A 99 -5.10 -2.69 -3.21
C ASP A 99 -6.38 -3.18 -2.54
N LEU A 100 -6.51 -3.12 -1.21
CA LEU A 100 -7.72 -3.59 -0.52
C LEU A 100 -8.98 -2.82 -0.96
N GLY A 101 -8.80 -1.59 -1.44
CA GLY A 101 -9.85 -0.80 -2.08
C GLY A 101 -10.53 -1.47 -3.27
N LYS A 102 -9.86 -2.41 -3.98
CA LYS A 102 -10.44 -3.15 -5.12
C LYS A 102 -11.66 -3.99 -4.72
N MET A 103 -11.77 -4.37 -3.45
CA MET A 103 -12.95 -5.07 -2.94
C MET A 103 -14.21 -4.19 -2.88
N TYR A 104 -14.06 -2.86 -2.82
CA TYR A 104 -15.18 -1.92 -2.68
C TYR A 104 -15.42 -1.08 -3.93
N THR A 105 -14.58 -1.21 -4.96
CA THR A 105 -14.78 -0.51 -6.23
C THR A 105 -14.11 -1.23 -7.39
N LEU A 106 -14.82 -1.30 -8.52
CA LEU A 106 -14.29 -1.79 -9.79
C LEU A 106 -13.59 -0.69 -10.61
N LEU A 107 -13.61 0.56 -10.14
CA LEU A 107 -12.98 1.67 -10.84
C LEU A 107 -11.50 1.73 -10.46
N ASN A 108 -10.63 1.33 -11.40
CA ASN A 108 -9.17 1.29 -11.20
C ASN A 108 -8.58 2.58 -10.63
N ARG A 109 -9.11 3.78 -10.94
CA ARG A 109 -8.57 5.04 -10.38
C ARG A 109 -9.06 5.37 -8.96
N LYS A 110 -10.12 4.70 -8.48
CA LYS A 110 -10.70 4.96 -7.15
C LYS A 110 -10.27 3.95 -6.10
N HIS A 111 -9.72 2.78 -6.48
CA HIS A 111 -9.33 1.79 -5.48
C HIS A 111 -8.25 2.33 -4.54
N ALA A 112 -7.25 3.08 -5.02
CA ALA A 112 -6.20 3.63 -4.15
C ALA A 112 -6.77 4.55 -3.04
N ILE A 113 -7.78 5.37 -3.37
CA ILE A 113 -8.49 6.20 -2.39
C ILE A 113 -9.26 5.31 -1.40
N ARG A 114 -9.93 4.26 -1.89
CA ARG A 114 -10.64 3.31 -1.01
C ARG A 114 -9.68 2.51 -0.13
N SER A 115 -8.52 2.14 -0.63
CA SER A 115 -7.45 1.48 0.14
C SER A 115 -6.96 2.37 1.27
N GLU A 116 -6.76 3.67 1.00
CA GLU A 116 -6.41 4.66 2.02
C GLU A 116 -7.50 4.76 3.10
N GLU A 117 -8.78 4.77 2.71
CA GLU A 117 -9.92 4.76 3.64
C GLU A 117 -9.95 3.49 4.50
N VAL A 118 -9.70 2.32 3.92
CA VAL A 118 -9.62 1.03 4.64
C VAL A 118 -8.49 1.06 5.65
N TYR A 119 -7.31 1.54 5.27
CA TYR A 119 -6.16 1.68 6.19
C TYR A 119 -6.47 2.65 7.33
N LYS A 120 -7.02 3.84 7.04
CA LYS A 120 -7.40 4.81 8.08
C LYS A 120 -8.44 4.25 9.05
N ARG A 121 -9.43 3.51 8.52
CA ARG A 121 -10.43 2.82 9.35
C ARG A 121 -9.78 1.76 10.22
N TYR A 122 -8.86 0.96 9.68
CA TYR A 122 -8.12 -0.04 10.42
C TYR A 122 -7.36 0.57 11.61
N ILE A 123 -6.54 1.59 11.34
CA ILE A 123 -5.79 2.31 12.38
C ILE A 123 -6.73 2.88 13.43
N TYR A 124 -7.83 3.50 13.03
CA TYR A 124 -8.82 4.04 13.98
C TYR A 124 -9.46 2.94 14.85
N VAL A 125 -9.78 1.78 14.28
CA VAL A 125 -10.37 0.68 15.06
C VAL A 125 -9.37 0.15 16.10
N CYS A 126 -8.11 -0.05 15.71
CA CYS A 126 -7.06 -0.53 16.61
C CYS A 126 -6.75 0.50 17.71
N THR A 127 -6.46 1.74 17.33
CA THR A 127 -5.90 2.73 18.27
C THR A 127 -6.95 3.58 18.97
N LYS A 128 -8.18 3.61 18.45
CA LYS A 128 -9.23 4.61 18.75
C LYS A 128 -8.78 6.06 18.53
N ASP A 129 -7.63 6.27 17.88
CA ASP A 129 -7.03 7.58 17.61
C ASP A 129 -6.15 7.51 16.36
N LYS A 130 -6.70 8.01 15.25
CA LYS A 130 -5.99 8.03 13.97
C LYS A 130 -4.72 8.88 13.99
N TYR A 131 -4.54 9.80 14.94
CA TYR A 131 -3.41 10.74 14.93
C TYR A 131 -2.19 10.26 15.73
N ARG A 132 -2.25 9.08 16.34
CA ARG A 132 -1.17 8.55 17.19
C ARG A 132 -0.16 7.64 16.48
N ILE A 133 -0.26 7.51 15.16
CA ILE A 133 0.75 6.83 14.35
C ILE A 133 1.57 7.88 13.60
N ASP A 134 2.83 8.05 14.00
CA ASP A 134 3.72 9.11 13.49
C ASP A 134 3.83 9.10 11.95
N ASN A 135 3.80 7.90 11.35
CA ASN A 135 3.97 7.73 9.91
C ASN A 135 2.65 7.60 9.13
N LEU A 136 1.49 7.90 9.74
CA LEU A 136 0.17 7.72 9.10
C LEU A 136 0.10 8.40 7.73
N ASN A 137 0.51 9.67 7.66
CA ASN A 137 0.43 10.46 6.42
C ASN A 137 1.33 9.89 5.33
N ILE A 138 2.53 9.45 5.69
CA ILE A 138 3.46 8.81 4.75
C ILE A 138 2.81 7.54 4.20
N ILE A 139 2.30 6.65 5.05
CA ILE A 139 1.68 5.40 4.61
C ILE A 139 0.43 5.66 3.75
N CYS A 140 -0.38 6.66 4.10
CA CYS A 140 -1.53 7.07 3.29
C CYS A 140 -1.10 7.55 1.91
N ASP A 141 -0.05 8.37 1.81
CA ASP A 141 0.48 8.82 0.53
C ASP A 141 1.04 7.65 -0.29
N LEU A 142 1.77 6.71 0.33
CA LEU A 142 2.23 5.49 -0.33
C LEU A 142 1.06 4.71 -0.94
N ILE A 143 0.00 4.46 -0.16
CA ILE A 143 -1.20 3.75 -0.61
C ILE A 143 -1.90 4.52 -1.73
N LYS A 144 -2.10 5.82 -1.56
CA LYS A 144 -2.89 6.64 -2.50
C LYS A 144 -2.20 6.82 -3.84
N PHE A 145 -0.87 6.91 -3.82
CA PHE A 145 -0.06 7.30 -4.97
C PHE A 145 0.76 6.17 -5.57
N HIS A 146 0.66 4.92 -5.07
CA HIS A 146 1.43 3.78 -5.56
C HIS A 146 1.36 3.54 -7.07
N MET A 147 0.24 3.87 -7.73
CA MET A 147 0.11 3.72 -9.18
C MET A 147 0.64 4.90 -10.00
N LEU A 148 0.91 6.06 -9.38
CA LEU A 148 1.35 7.25 -10.12
C LEU A 148 2.58 6.95 -10.99
N PRO A 149 3.64 6.28 -10.47
CA PRO A 149 4.84 5.97 -11.25
C PRO A 149 4.57 5.27 -12.60
N TYR A 150 3.44 4.58 -12.77
CA TYR A 150 3.08 3.88 -14.02
C TYR A 150 2.97 4.79 -15.23
N SER A 151 2.75 6.09 -15.03
CA SER A 151 2.62 7.07 -16.10
C SER A 151 3.74 8.11 -16.12
N PHE A 152 4.88 7.85 -15.46
CA PHE A 152 5.98 8.82 -15.31
C PHE A 152 6.35 9.55 -16.61
N TYR A 153 6.56 8.81 -17.70
CA TYR A 153 6.92 9.38 -19.01
C TYR A 153 5.85 10.29 -19.62
N GLN A 154 4.61 10.25 -19.12
CA GLN A 154 3.49 11.09 -19.57
C GLN A 154 3.33 12.36 -18.73
N TRP A 155 4.06 12.49 -17.61
CA TRP A 155 3.91 13.62 -16.71
C TRP A 155 4.40 14.92 -17.34
N THR A 156 3.72 16.02 -16.99
CA THR A 156 4.28 17.35 -17.17
C THR A 156 5.44 17.56 -16.19
N TYR A 157 6.36 18.45 -16.54
CA TYR A 157 7.48 18.79 -15.66
C TYR A 157 7.00 19.30 -14.29
N GLU A 158 5.97 20.14 -14.26
CA GLU A 158 5.35 20.63 -13.01
C GLU A 158 4.79 19.48 -12.16
N TYR A 159 4.13 18.50 -12.78
CA TYR A 159 3.60 17.35 -12.06
C TYR A 159 4.74 16.51 -11.45
N ALA A 160 5.80 16.29 -12.21
CA ALA A 160 6.97 15.56 -11.73
C ALA A 160 7.67 16.27 -10.56
N ILE A 161 7.77 17.62 -10.60
CA ILE A 161 8.25 18.42 -9.47
C ILE A 161 7.40 18.16 -8.22
N ASN A 162 6.08 18.21 -8.34
CA ASN A 162 5.19 18.02 -7.21
C ASN A 162 5.32 16.62 -6.60
N PHE A 163 5.56 15.60 -7.42
CA PHE A 163 5.84 14.24 -6.95
C PHE A 163 7.15 14.14 -6.16
N ILE A 164 8.28 14.65 -6.71
CA ILE A 164 9.59 14.54 -6.03
C ILE A 164 9.71 15.42 -4.77
N LYS A 165 8.82 16.42 -4.61
CA LYS A 165 8.72 17.26 -3.40
C LYS A 165 8.20 16.50 -2.18
N MET A 166 7.50 15.38 -2.35
CA MET A 166 6.86 14.63 -1.24
C MET A 166 7.85 14.04 -0.22
N GLY A 167 9.16 14.06 -0.49
CA GLY A 167 10.22 13.61 0.43
C GLY A 167 10.32 12.07 0.55
N HIS A 168 9.19 11.36 0.48
CA HIS A 168 9.10 9.91 0.48
C HIS A 168 8.79 9.32 -0.91
N CYS A 169 8.99 10.10 -1.99
CA CYS A 169 8.75 9.67 -3.37
C CYS A 169 9.46 8.35 -3.74
N LYS A 170 10.68 8.11 -3.24
CA LYS A 170 11.39 6.82 -3.42
C LYS A 170 10.57 5.63 -2.92
N LYS A 171 9.94 5.76 -1.75
CA LYS A 171 9.10 4.70 -1.16
C LYS A 171 7.87 4.42 -2.04
N ILE A 172 7.29 5.44 -2.68
CA ILE A 172 6.18 5.28 -3.65
C ILE A 172 6.66 4.49 -4.87
N VAL A 173 7.83 4.84 -5.42
CA VAL A 173 8.40 4.16 -6.57
C VAL A 173 8.76 2.71 -6.23
N GLN A 174 9.31 2.44 -5.05
CA GLN A 174 9.59 1.09 -4.56
C GLN A 174 8.33 0.23 -4.47
N LEU A 175 7.24 0.78 -3.95
CA LEU A 175 5.96 0.07 -3.89
C LEU A 175 5.41 -0.21 -5.30
N ALA A 176 5.50 0.76 -6.22
CA ALA A 176 5.09 0.60 -7.61
C ALA A 176 5.88 -0.49 -8.34
N ILE A 177 7.21 -0.53 -8.12
CA ILE A 177 8.08 -1.57 -8.66
C ILE A 177 7.65 -2.94 -8.14
N ALA A 178 7.43 -3.09 -6.83
CA ALA A 178 7.04 -4.35 -6.23
C ALA A 178 5.65 -4.84 -6.70
N ASP A 179 4.68 -3.94 -6.81
CA ASP A 179 3.33 -4.24 -7.35
C ASP A 179 3.39 -4.74 -8.80
N LYS A 180 4.25 -4.15 -9.64
CA LYS A 180 4.46 -4.66 -11.00
C LYS A 180 5.27 -5.94 -11.03
N ALA A 181 6.31 -6.07 -10.21
CA ALA A 181 7.17 -7.23 -10.18
C ALA A 181 6.44 -8.50 -9.71
N SER A 182 5.49 -8.39 -8.78
CA SER A 182 4.67 -9.53 -8.34
C SER A 182 3.79 -10.07 -9.47
N SER A 183 3.26 -9.18 -10.32
CA SER A 183 2.41 -9.55 -11.45
C SER A 183 3.21 -9.99 -12.69
N ASN A 184 4.25 -9.23 -13.05
CA ASN A 184 5.07 -9.47 -14.22
C ASN A 184 6.43 -8.72 -14.12
N PRO A 185 7.52 -9.44 -13.79
CA PRO A 185 8.85 -8.86 -13.59
C PRO A 185 9.42 -8.07 -14.77
N GLN A 186 8.95 -8.30 -16.00
CA GLN A 186 9.48 -7.62 -17.19
C GLN A 186 9.22 -6.10 -17.20
N TYR A 187 8.28 -5.64 -16.36
CA TYR A 187 7.91 -4.24 -16.27
C TYR A 187 8.73 -3.44 -15.25
N VAL A 188 9.67 -4.05 -14.53
CA VAL A 188 10.47 -3.34 -13.51
C VAL A 188 11.34 -2.23 -14.11
N GLY A 189 11.95 -2.47 -15.27
CA GLY A 189 12.85 -1.49 -15.91
C GLY A 189 12.16 -0.18 -16.36
N MET A 190 10.82 -0.13 -16.39
CA MET A 190 10.13 1.12 -16.73
C MET A 190 10.26 2.20 -15.63
N PHE A 191 10.69 1.82 -14.43
CA PHE A 191 10.81 2.70 -13.27
C PHE A 191 12.21 3.26 -13.06
N ASP A 192 13.22 2.75 -13.77
CA ASP A 192 14.64 3.02 -13.49
C ASP A 192 14.95 4.52 -13.40
N ASP A 193 14.52 5.29 -14.39
CA ASP A 193 14.73 6.74 -14.41
C ASP A 193 14.07 7.46 -13.22
N LEU A 194 12.82 7.12 -12.89
CA LEU A 194 12.13 7.74 -11.76
C LEU A 194 12.72 7.29 -10.43
N PHE A 195 13.17 6.04 -10.34
CA PHE A 195 13.83 5.50 -9.15
C PHE A 195 15.14 6.25 -8.91
N GLU A 196 15.99 6.40 -9.93
CA GLU A 196 17.25 7.16 -9.86
C GLU A 196 16.99 8.61 -9.43
N ILE A 197 16.01 9.28 -10.05
CA ILE A 197 15.61 10.65 -9.66
C ILE A 197 15.18 10.69 -8.19
N CYS A 198 14.43 9.71 -7.71
CA CYS A 198 13.94 9.70 -6.33
C CYS A 198 14.98 9.21 -5.31
N ASP A 199 16.08 8.60 -5.74
CA ASP A 199 17.08 8.00 -4.86
C ASP A 199 17.90 9.04 -4.09
N TYR A 200 18.00 10.27 -4.63
CA TYR A 200 18.65 11.37 -3.94
C TYR A 200 17.92 11.78 -2.66
N SER A 201 18.67 11.99 -1.59
CA SER A 201 18.15 12.27 -0.25
C SER A 201 17.48 13.64 -0.13
N ASN A 202 17.99 14.67 -0.79
CA ASN A 202 17.47 16.02 -0.73
C ASN A 202 16.73 16.44 -2.01
N PHE A 203 15.84 17.42 -1.87
CA PHE A 203 15.00 17.88 -2.98
C PHE A 203 15.78 18.53 -4.12
N GLN A 204 16.86 19.26 -3.84
CA GLN A 204 17.61 19.97 -4.86
C GLN A 204 18.30 19.00 -5.83
N ASP A 205 18.86 17.91 -5.32
CA ASP A 205 19.49 16.89 -6.14
C ASP A 205 18.46 16.11 -6.97
N ARG A 206 17.30 15.77 -6.38
CA ARG A 206 16.18 15.20 -7.14
C ARG A 206 15.74 16.12 -8.27
N LEU A 207 15.66 17.43 -8.02
CA LEU A 207 15.30 18.43 -9.02
C LEU A 207 16.35 18.53 -10.13
N ASN A 208 17.64 18.49 -9.80
CA ASN A 208 18.73 18.50 -10.78
C ASN A 208 18.70 17.24 -11.68
N ALA A 209 18.45 16.07 -11.08
CA ALA A 209 18.27 14.81 -11.81
C ALA A 209 17.04 14.86 -12.74
N LEU A 210 15.91 15.37 -12.22
CA LEU A 210 14.68 15.55 -12.99
C LEU A 210 14.89 16.49 -14.20
N ASN A 211 15.60 17.61 -14.01
CA ASN A 211 15.95 18.56 -15.08
C ASN A 211 16.76 17.88 -16.18
N SER A 212 17.74 17.08 -15.78
CA SER A 212 18.60 16.34 -16.69
C SER A 212 17.79 15.30 -17.49
N PHE A 213 16.85 14.61 -16.83
CA PHE A 213 15.92 13.68 -17.47
C PHE A 213 15.02 14.37 -18.50
N TYR A 214 14.31 15.45 -18.12
CA TYR A 214 13.40 16.15 -19.03
C TYR A 214 14.12 16.71 -20.27
N LYS A 215 15.31 17.30 -20.06
CA LYS A 215 16.18 17.73 -21.16
C LYS A 215 16.56 16.58 -22.10
N ARG A 216 16.86 15.39 -21.56
CA ARG A 216 17.22 14.20 -22.34
C ARG A 216 16.06 13.68 -23.20
N ILE A 217 14.83 13.74 -22.70
CA ILE A 217 13.64 13.26 -23.44
C ILE A 217 12.98 14.35 -24.30
N GLY A 218 13.59 15.53 -24.40
CA GLY A 218 13.09 16.64 -25.23
C GLY A 218 11.80 17.26 -24.70
N LYS A 219 11.59 17.26 -23.39
CA LYS A 219 10.44 17.88 -22.70
C LYS A 219 10.87 19.00 -21.76
#